data_AF-A0A271LZD7-F1
#
_entry.id   AF-A0A271LZD7-F1
#
_cell.length_a   1.000
_cell.length_b   1.000
_cell.length_c   1.000
_cell.angle_alpha   90.00
_cell.angle_beta   90.00
_cell.angle_gamma   90.00
#
_symmetry.space_group_name_H-M   'P 1'
#
loop_
_entity.id
_entity.type
_entity.pdbx_description
1 polymer ?
#
loop_
_entity_poly.entity_id
_entity_poly.type
_entity_poly.pdbx_seq_one_letter_code
_entity_poly.pdbx_strand_id
1 'polypeptide(L)' 'MEKIEPDLVTEIMCKRHLMIQTGMTKGLGHRETIKYSQELDKLIAKYQTISKSFHSFND' A
#
# COMPACT_ATOMS: atom_id res chain seq x y z
N MET A 1 9.29 14.85 16.76
CA MET A 1 9.06 13.46 16.33
C MET A 1 8.12 13.53 15.14
N GLU A 2 8.69 13.46 13.94
CA GLU A 2 7.97 13.56 12.67
C GLU A 2 7.03 12.36 12.56
N LYS A 3 5.72 12.59 12.65
CA LYS A 3 4.71 11.54 12.47
C LYS A 3 4.64 11.22 10.98
N ILE A 4 5.57 10.44 10.46
CA ILE A 4 5.31 9.67 9.24
C ILE A 4 4.15 8.77 9.63
N GLU A 5 2.94 9.02 9.09
CA GLU A 5 1.72 8.35 9.51
C GLU A 5 1.93 6.84 9.60
N PRO A 6 2.08 6.27 10.82
CA PRO A 6 2.36 4.84 10.96
C PRO A 6 1.22 3.99 10.42
N ASP A 7 0.04 4.60 10.28
CA ASP A 7 -1.17 4.01 9.74
C ASP A 7 -1.01 3.60 8.27
N LEU A 8 -0.48 4.50 7.42
CA LEU A 8 -0.40 4.23 5.98
C LEU A 8 0.59 3.12 5.64
N VAL A 9 1.76 3.12 6.28
CA VAL A 9 2.78 2.07 6.09
C VAL A 9 2.28 0.73 6.63
N THR A 10 1.60 0.74 7.77
CA THR A 10 0.99 -0.46 8.35
C THR A 10 -0.10 -1.02 7.43
N GLU A 11 -0.95 -0.16 6.88
CA GLU A 11 -2.01 -0.58 5.96
C GLU A 11 -1.45 -1.20 4.67
N ILE A 12 -0.38 -0.62 4.10
CA ILE A 12 0.35 -1.19 2.96
C ILE A 12 0.86 -2.60 3.29
N MET A 13 1.50 -2.77 4.46
CA MET A 13 2.05 -4.07 4.87
C MET A 13 0.95 -5.11 5.08
N CYS A 14 -0.16 -4.73 5.73
CA CYS A 14 -1.31 -5.61 5.92
C CYS A 14 -1.95 -6.01 4.59
N LYS A 15 -2.21 -5.05 3.69
CA LYS A 15 -2.79 -5.33 2.36
C LYS A 15 -1.89 -6.20 1.51
N ARG A 16 -0.57 -6.00 1.57
CA ARG A 16 0.41 -6.86 0.89
C ARG A 16 0.35 -8.30 1.40
N HIS A 17 0.29 -8.50 2.72
CA HIS A 17 0.13 -9.83 3.30
C HIS A 17 -1.17 -10.51 2.83
N LEU A 18 -2.30 -9.79 2.88
CA LEU A 18 -3.59 -10.31 2.42
C LEU A 18 -3.57 -10.68 0.94
N MET A 19 -2.96 -9.84 0.09
CA MET A 19 -2.82 -10.12 -1.34
C MET A 19 -2.01 -11.40 -1.58
N ILE A 20 -0.86 -11.55 -0.91
CA ILE A 20 -0.01 -12.74 -1.04
C ILE A 20 -0.75 -13.99 -0.58
N GLN A 21 -1.36 -13.96 0.62
CA GLN A 21 -2.13 -15.08 1.16
C GLN A 21 -3.29 -15.48 0.23
N THR A 22 -4.01 -14.50 -0.30
CA THR A 22 -5.13 -14.75 -1.22
C THR A 22 -4.64 -15.25 -2.58
N GLY A 23 -3.53 -14.72 -3.08
CA GLY A 23 -2.87 -15.18 -4.31
C GLY A 23 -2.37 -16.62 -4.20
N MET A 24 -1.84 -17.01 -3.03
CA MET A 24 -1.39 -18.38 -2.78
C MET A 24 -2.56 -19.36 -2.59
N THR A 25 -3.66 -18.92 -1.98
CA THR A 25 -4.81 -19.80 -1.67
C THR A 25 -5.84 -19.89 -2.78
N LYS A 26 -6.12 -18.78 -3.48
CA LYS A 26 -7.18 -18.67 -4.50
C LYS A 26 -6.64 -18.40 -5.91
N GLY A 27 -5.35 -18.10 -6.05
CA GLY A 27 -4.72 -17.76 -7.31
C GLY A 27 -4.66 -16.24 -7.58
N LEU A 28 -3.71 -15.84 -8.43
CA LEU A 28 -3.48 -14.43 -8.79
C LEU A 28 -4.61 -13.82 -9.62
N GLY A 29 -5.31 -14.62 -10.42
CA GLY A 29 -6.48 -14.19 -11.19
C GLY A 29 -7.78 -14.12 -10.39
N HIS A 30 -7.78 -14.51 -9.12
CA HIS A 30 -8.97 -14.45 -8.30
C HIS A 30 -9.37 -13.00 -8.02
N ARG A 31 -10.67 -12.71 -8.08
CA ARG A 31 -11.22 -11.35 -7.93
C ARG A 31 -10.76 -10.65 -6.66
N GLU A 32 -10.60 -11.39 -5.56
CA GLU A 32 -10.10 -10.83 -4.30
C GLU A 32 -8.61 -10.48 -4.36
N THR A 33 -7.78 -11.32 -5.00
CA THR A 33 -6.35 -11.02 -5.19
C THR A 33 -6.16 -9.77 -6.04
N ILE A 34 -6.94 -9.64 -7.12
CA ILE A 34 -6.96 -8.45 -7.98
C ILE A 34 -7.42 -7.22 -7.18
N LYS A 35 -8.48 -7.35 -6.38
CA LYS A 35 -8.97 -6.26 -5.52
C LYS A 35 -7.90 -5.79 -4.53
N TYR A 36 -7.21 -6.72 -3.85
CA TYR A 36 -6.14 -6.37 -2.91
C TYR A 36 -4.95 -5.72 -3.62
N SER A 37 -4.60 -6.14 -4.84
CA SER A 37 -3.58 -5.47 -5.65
C SER A 37 -3.94 -4.02 -5.95
N GLN A 38 -5.18 -3.76 -6.38
CA GLN A 38 -5.64 -2.40 -6.70
C GLN A 38 -5.71 -1.48 -5.47
N GLU A 39 -6.09 -2.02 -4.31
CA GLU A 39 -6.09 -1.27 -3.05
C GLU A 39 -4.66 -0.97 -2.60
N LEU A 40 -3.75 -1.95 -2.73
CA LEU A 40 -2.34 -1.78 -2.40
C LEU A 40 -1.67 -0.71 -3.28
N ASP A 41 -1.93 -0.70 -4.59
CA ASP A 41 -1.40 0.30 -5.52
C ASP A 41 -1.84 1.72 -5.14
N LYS A 42 -3.09 1.91 -4.72
CA LYS A 42 -3.60 3.21 -4.25
C LYS A 42 -2.89 3.69 -3.00
N LEU A 43 -2.65 2.78 -2.04
CA LEU A 43 -1.95 3.12 -0.80
C LEU A 43 -0.48 3.48 -1.07
N ILE A 44 0.18 2.75 -1.97
CA ILE A 44 1.55 3.05 -2.41
C ILE A 44 1.59 4.41 -3.11
N ALA A 45 0.65 4.69 -4.01
CA ALA A 45 0.57 5.99 -4.68
C ALA A 45 0.37 7.13 -3.67
N LYS A 46 -0.53 6.96 -2.69
CA LYS A 46 -0.75 7.94 -1.60
C LYS A 46 0.54 8.17 -0.80
N TYR A 47 1.24 7.08 -0.44
CA TYR A 47 2.50 7.17 0.30
C TYR A 47 3.57 7.91 -0.50
N GLN A 48 3.71 7.60 -1.79
CA GLN A 48 4.67 8.27 -2.67
C GLN A 48 4.33 9.75 -2.87
N THR A 49 3.05 10.11 -2.99
CA THR A 49 2.62 11.52 -3.08
C THR A 49 2.98 12.25 -1.80
N ILE A 50 2.65 11.70 -0.63
CA ILE A 50 3.02 12.30 0.67
C ILE A 50 4.53 12.46 0.75
N SER A 51 5.29 11.39 0.50
CA SER A 51 6.76 11.40 0.54
C SER A 51 7.38 12.43 -0.41
N LYS A 52 6.84 12.60 -1.62
CA LYS A 52 7.28 13.63 -2.58
C LYS A 52 6.96 15.05 -2.12
N SER A 53 5.79 15.26 -1.52
CA SER A 53 5.42 16.56 -0.95
C SER A 53 6.35 17.00 0.19
N PHE A 54 6.89 16.05 0.96
CA PHE A 54 7.90 16.33 1.99
C PHE A 54 9.27 16.73 1.40
N HIS A 55 9.63 16.25 0.20
CA HIS A 55 10.86 16.68 -0.48
C HIS A 55 10.73 18.06 -1.11
N SER A 56 9.59 18.37 -1.73
CA SER A 56 9.35 19.68 -2.38
C SER A 56 9.26 20.87 -1.42
N PHE A 57 9.13 20.66 -0.11
CA PHE A 57 9.08 21.73 0.88
C PHE A 57 10.45 22.10 1.46
N ASN A 58 11.48 21.30 1.17
CA ASN A 58 12.85 21.50 1.66
C ASN A 58 13.84 21.98 0.56
N ASP A 59 13.35 22.27 -0.65
CA ASP A 59 14.10 22.92 -1.73
C ASP A 59 13.86 24.43 -1.75
#